data_AF-A0A562EYK9-F1
#
_entry.id   AF-A0A562EYK9-F1
#
_cell.length_a   1.000
_cell.length_b   1.000
_cell.length_c   1.000
_cell.angle_alpha   90.00
_cell.angle_beta   90.00
_cell.angle_gamma   90.00
#
_symmetry.space_group_name_H-M   'P 1'
#
loop_
_entity.id
_entity.type
_entity.pdbx_description
1 polymer ?
#
loop_
_entity_poly.entity_id
_entity_poly.type
_entity_poly.pdbx_seq_one_letter_code
_entity_poly.pdbx_strand_id
1 'polypeptide(L)'
;MSFDKTSLWRRGLEPKKKYEFAQEQERLRSAFNQARKNTSELLQHIPEDCENLTIHDITHIDALWDIADQIAGEAFHLNPAETFVFGMALLIHDAGLAAVSVEGGTNAIYSSSEFQDIEASLSSLSEPSHRRAAALFTYLREHHAKIASTLLTRTWKNPVNQQDIFLLEDAGLRSAYGETIGRIAESHHWPPSDLTAKLRSVVGAAPDLPNEWQLNEVKIALLLRCADAAHIDGRRAPLFQYALRQPKGLSDNHWRWCPTAWCN
;
A
#
# COMPACT_ATOMS: atom_id res chain seq x y z
N MET A 1 -15.74 -8.46 -2.12
CA MET A 1 -15.75 -8.75 -3.58
C MET A 1 -14.30 -8.98 -4.01
N SER A 2 -14.03 -9.84 -5.00
CA SER A 2 -12.65 -9.97 -5.52
C SER A 2 -12.29 -8.70 -6.29
N PHE A 3 -11.05 -8.19 -6.13
CA PHE A 3 -10.62 -6.92 -6.73
C PHE A 3 -10.80 -6.90 -8.26
N ASP A 4 -10.61 -8.05 -8.90
CA ASP A 4 -10.72 -8.25 -10.34
C ASP A 4 -12.16 -8.16 -10.88
N LYS A 5 -13.16 -8.12 -10.00
CA LYS A 5 -14.57 -7.95 -10.37
C LYS A 5 -15.02 -6.49 -10.36
N THR A 6 -14.21 -5.58 -9.83
CA THR A 6 -14.54 -4.15 -9.77
C THR A 6 -14.58 -3.51 -11.16
N SER A 7 -15.41 -2.48 -11.34
CA SER A 7 -15.51 -1.79 -12.62
C SER A 7 -14.20 -1.08 -12.99
N LEU A 8 -13.47 -0.54 -12.00
CA LEU A 8 -12.13 0.03 -12.18
C LEU A 8 -11.17 -0.99 -12.80
N TRP A 9 -11.04 -2.19 -12.18
CA TRP A 9 -10.19 -3.25 -12.73
C TRP A 9 -10.65 -3.69 -14.12
N ARG A 10 -11.95 -3.95 -14.29
CA ARG A 10 -12.48 -4.47 -15.56
C ARG A 10 -12.31 -3.50 -16.72
N ARG A 11 -12.53 -2.21 -16.48
CA ARG A 11 -12.37 -1.19 -17.52
C ARG A 11 -10.91 -1.05 -17.96
N GLY A 12 -9.96 -1.14 -17.03
CA GLY A 12 -8.53 -0.94 -17.29
C GLY A 12 -7.78 -2.20 -17.71
N LEU A 13 -7.91 -3.31 -16.97
CA LEU A 13 -7.01 -4.47 -17.04
C LEU A 13 -7.69 -5.82 -17.32
N GLU A 14 -9.03 -5.91 -17.35
CA GLU A 14 -9.68 -7.15 -17.81
C GLU A 14 -9.46 -7.34 -19.32
N PRO A 15 -9.04 -8.54 -19.76
CA PRO A 15 -8.83 -8.82 -21.17
C PRO A 15 -10.09 -8.61 -21.99
N LYS A 16 -10.01 -7.76 -23.01
CA LYS A 16 -11.12 -7.48 -23.94
C LYS A 16 -10.91 -8.26 -25.24
N LYS A 17 -11.99 -8.85 -25.77
CA LYS A 17 -11.96 -9.50 -27.09
C LYS A 17 -11.69 -8.45 -28.17
N LYS A 18 -10.68 -8.66 -29.01
CA LYS A 18 -10.29 -7.77 -30.12
C LYS A 18 -9.99 -6.33 -29.67
N TYR A 19 -9.10 -6.19 -28.69
CA TYR A 19 -8.54 -4.90 -28.32
C TYR A 19 -7.19 -4.69 -28.99
N GLU A 20 -6.96 -3.51 -29.56
CA GLU A 20 -5.74 -3.20 -30.31
C GLU A 20 -4.48 -3.24 -29.42
N PHE A 21 -4.62 -2.86 -28.14
CA PHE A 21 -3.54 -2.85 -27.15
C PHE A 21 -3.63 -4.02 -26.16
N ALA A 22 -4.10 -5.19 -26.63
CA ALA A 22 -4.30 -6.36 -25.78
C ALA A 22 -3.00 -6.89 -25.16
N GLN A 23 -1.86 -6.76 -25.84
CA GLN A 23 -0.57 -7.24 -25.35
C GLN A 23 -0.03 -6.34 -24.23
N GLU A 24 -0.14 -5.04 -24.40
CA GLU A 24 0.26 -4.00 -23.45
C GLU A 24 -0.60 -4.07 -22.19
N GLN A 25 -1.92 -4.27 -22.35
CA GLN A 25 -2.83 -4.50 -21.23
C GLN A 25 -2.46 -5.78 -20.47
N GLU A 26 -2.16 -6.87 -21.20
CA GLU A 26 -1.76 -8.14 -20.60
C GLU A 26 -0.44 -8.03 -19.83
N ARG A 27 0.53 -7.27 -20.35
CA ARG A 27 1.79 -6.98 -19.66
C ARG A 27 1.54 -6.29 -18.32
N LEU A 28 0.73 -5.23 -18.29
CA LEU A 28 0.36 -4.53 -17.05
C LEU A 28 -0.35 -5.47 -16.07
N ARG A 29 -1.32 -6.26 -16.56
CA ARG A 29 -2.10 -7.21 -15.74
C ARG A 29 -1.22 -8.29 -15.13
N SER A 30 -0.34 -8.90 -15.92
CA SER A 30 0.60 -9.93 -15.46
C SER A 30 1.61 -9.36 -14.47
N ALA A 31 2.16 -8.17 -14.73
CA ALA A 31 3.06 -7.48 -13.82
C ALA A 31 2.39 -7.17 -12.47
N PHE A 32 1.14 -6.70 -12.47
CA PHE A 32 0.38 -6.46 -11.24
C PHE A 32 0.18 -7.75 -10.44
N ASN A 33 -0.25 -8.84 -11.09
CA ASN A 33 -0.50 -10.11 -10.40
C ASN A 33 0.79 -10.68 -9.77
N GLN A 34 1.92 -10.58 -10.49
CA GLN A 34 3.21 -10.99 -9.97
C GLN A 34 3.63 -10.12 -8.76
N ALA A 35 3.49 -8.80 -8.87
CA ALA A 35 3.81 -7.90 -7.77
C ALA A 35 2.90 -8.11 -6.56
N ARG A 36 1.60 -8.32 -6.78
CA ARG A 36 0.63 -8.65 -5.73
C ARG A 36 1.04 -9.89 -4.94
N LYS A 37 1.52 -10.93 -5.62
CA LYS A 37 2.06 -12.13 -4.97
C LYS A 37 3.26 -11.79 -4.09
N ASN A 38 4.24 -11.06 -4.64
CA ASN A 38 5.45 -10.69 -3.90
C ASN A 38 5.14 -9.77 -2.71
N THR A 39 4.23 -8.81 -2.86
CA THR A 39 3.84 -7.89 -1.79
C THR A 39 3.07 -8.59 -0.68
N SER A 40 2.26 -9.62 -1.00
CA SER A 40 1.58 -10.43 0.02
C SER A 40 2.56 -11.06 1.02
N GLU A 41 3.77 -11.41 0.58
CA GLU A 41 4.82 -11.94 1.45
C GLU A 41 5.38 -10.90 2.42
N LEU A 42 5.32 -9.60 2.09
CA LEU A 42 5.69 -8.53 3.03
C LEU A 42 4.57 -8.28 4.05
N LEU A 43 3.33 -8.22 3.57
CA LEU A 43 2.16 -7.87 4.39
C LEU A 43 1.91 -8.89 5.52
N GLN A 44 2.31 -10.15 5.33
CA GLN A 44 2.14 -11.19 6.35
C GLN A 44 2.94 -10.94 7.64
N HIS A 45 3.95 -10.06 7.59
CA HIS A 45 4.75 -9.68 8.77
C HIS A 45 4.09 -8.59 9.61
N ILE A 46 3.17 -7.80 9.04
CA ILE A 46 2.53 -6.67 9.73
C ILE A 46 1.87 -7.08 11.05
N PRO A 47 1.13 -8.21 11.16
CA PRO A 47 0.52 -8.60 12.43
C PRO A 47 1.51 -8.85 13.59
N GLU A 48 2.74 -9.28 13.27
CA GLU A 48 3.82 -9.51 14.23
C GLU A 48 4.54 -8.19 14.56
N ASP A 49 4.89 -7.41 13.54
CA ASP A 49 5.62 -6.14 13.72
C ASP A 49 4.75 -5.02 14.32
N CYS A 50 3.44 -5.05 14.05
CA CYS A 50 2.44 -4.08 14.48
C CYS A 50 1.34 -4.79 15.28
N GLU A 51 1.71 -5.35 16.43
CA GLU A 51 0.78 -6.08 17.29
C GLU A 51 -0.51 -5.30 17.57
N ASN A 52 -1.63 -5.99 17.48
CA ASN A 52 -2.97 -5.44 17.72
C ASN A 52 -3.40 -4.31 16.77
N LEU A 53 -2.70 -4.06 15.67
CA LEU A 53 -3.23 -3.22 14.60
C LEU A 53 -4.46 -3.89 13.94
N THR A 54 -5.33 -3.09 13.31
CA THR A 54 -6.45 -3.59 12.49
C THR A 54 -5.92 -4.38 11.28
N ILE A 55 -6.80 -4.96 10.47
CA ILE A 55 -6.38 -5.75 9.30
C ILE A 55 -5.67 -4.86 8.26
N HIS A 56 -4.41 -5.18 7.97
CA HIS A 56 -3.55 -4.52 6.97
C HIS A 56 -2.88 -5.56 6.05
N ASP A 57 -3.55 -6.69 5.80
CA ASP A 57 -3.06 -7.74 4.89
C ASP A 57 -3.57 -7.53 3.45
N ILE A 58 -3.32 -8.51 2.58
CA ILE A 58 -3.76 -8.44 1.18
C ILE A 58 -5.30 -8.34 1.02
N THR A 59 -6.07 -8.85 1.98
CA THR A 59 -7.54 -8.77 1.94
C THR A 59 -8.03 -7.35 2.17
N HIS A 60 -7.33 -6.58 3.00
CA HIS A 60 -7.58 -5.15 3.15
C HIS A 60 -7.36 -4.42 1.83
N ILE A 61 -6.25 -4.70 1.14
CA ILE A 61 -5.90 -4.08 -0.13
C ILE A 61 -6.91 -4.45 -1.23
N ASP A 62 -7.35 -5.70 -1.29
CA ASP A 62 -8.39 -6.12 -2.24
C ASP A 62 -9.73 -5.41 -1.97
N ALA A 63 -10.06 -5.15 -0.69
CA ALA A 63 -11.26 -4.40 -0.33
C ALA A 63 -11.17 -2.92 -0.72
N LEU A 64 -9.96 -2.33 -0.76
CA LEU A 64 -9.78 -0.94 -1.23
C LEU A 64 -10.19 -0.77 -2.69
N TRP A 65 -10.05 -1.80 -3.54
CA TRP A 65 -10.56 -1.74 -4.91
C TRP A 65 -12.07 -1.57 -4.96
N ASP A 66 -12.81 -2.29 -4.12
CA ASP A 66 -14.28 -2.21 -4.05
C ASP A 66 -14.73 -0.83 -3.55
N ILE A 67 -14.08 -0.31 -2.51
CA ILE A 67 -14.38 1.01 -1.96
C ILE A 67 -14.05 2.10 -2.98
N ALA A 68 -12.89 2.01 -3.64
CA ALA A 68 -12.52 2.92 -4.71
C ALA A 68 -13.51 2.87 -5.88
N ASP A 69 -14.01 1.68 -6.25
CA ASP A 69 -15.00 1.51 -7.31
C ASP A 69 -16.31 2.23 -6.98
N GLN A 70 -16.76 2.15 -5.73
CA GLN A 70 -17.94 2.86 -5.23
C GLN A 70 -17.76 4.38 -5.22
N ILE A 71 -16.59 4.87 -4.81
CA ILE A 71 -16.26 6.30 -4.79
C ILE A 71 -16.15 6.86 -6.22
N ALA A 72 -15.49 6.11 -7.11
CA ALA A 72 -15.29 6.49 -8.50
C ALA A 72 -16.62 6.55 -9.28
N GLY A 73 -17.48 5.55 -9.06
CA GLY A 73 -18.72 5.37 -9.82
C GLY A 73 -18.48 5.25 -11.33
N GLU A 74 -19.52 5.53 -12.11
CA GLU A 74 -19.46 5.39 -13.57
C GLU A 74 -18.67 6.53 -14.24
N ALA A 75 -18.70 7.75 -13.68
CA ALA A 75 -18.13 8.93 -14.32
C ALA A 75 -16.59 9.01 -14.23
N PHE A 76 -15.99 8.42 -13.19
CA PHE A 76 -14.55 8.44 -13.00
C PHE A 76 -13.90 7.27 -13.74
N HIS A 77 -13.04 7.60 -14.71
CA HIS A 77 -12.39 6.62 -15.57
C HIS A 77 -10.89 6.64 -15.36
N LEU A 78 -10.28 5.46 -15.21
CA LEU A 78 -8.84 5.27 -15.32
C LEU A 78 -8.53 4.58 -16.65
N ASN A 79 -7.51 5.05 -17.37
CA ASN A 79 -6.97 4.27 -18.49
C ASN A 79 -6.19 3.04 -17.96
N PRO A 80 -5.76 2.09 -18.81
CA PRO A 80 -5.05 0.90 -18.35
C PRO A 80 -3.79 1.16 -17.53
N ALA A 81 -2.96 2.14 -17.91
CA ALA A 81 -1.76 2.49 -17.14
C ALA A 81 -2.10 3.16 -15.81
N GLU A 82 -3.08 4.07 -15.77
CA GLU A 82 -3.58 4.64 -14.51
C GLU A 82 -4.16 3.57 -13.59
N THR A 83 -4.87 2.59 -14.14
CA THR A 83 -5.44 1.45 -13.38
C THR A 83 -4.33 0.58 -12.80
N PHE A 84 -3.28 0.31 -13.58
CA PHE A 84 -2.09 -0.39 -13.10
C PHE A 84 -1.38 0.38 -11.98
N VAL A 85 -1.11 1.67 -12.18
CA VAL A 85 -0.42 2.51 -11.19
C VAL A 85 -1.24 2.65 -9.91
N PHE A 86 -2.56 2.83 -10.03
CA PHE A 86 -3.47 2.82 -8.88
C PHE A 86 -3.37 1.51 -8.10
N GLY A 87 -3.49 0.38 -8.79
CA GLY A 87 -3.36 -0.94 -8.18
C GLY A 87 -2.03 -1.15 -7.46
N MET A 88 -0.93 -0.81 -8.13
CA MET A 88 0.40 -0.94 -7.55
C MET A 88 0.61 -0.02 -6.34
N ALA A 89 0.04 1.19 -6.35
CA ALA A 89 0.08 2.09 -5.21
C ALA A 89 -0.71 1.53 -4.02
N LEU A 90 -1.90 0.96 -4.27
CA LEU A 90 -2.66 0.23 -3.24
C LEU A 90 -1.86 -0.93 -2.64
N LEU A 91 -1.15 -1.72 -3.46
CA LEU A 91 -0.36 -2.85 -2.97
C LEU A 91 0.69 -2.41 -1.92
N ILE A 92 1.36 -1.28 -2.16
CA ILE A 92 2.53 -0.91 -1.35
C ILE A 92 2.25 0.13 -0.26
N HIS A 93 1.11 0.83 -0.27
CA HIS A 93 0.89 2.00 0.61
C HIS A 93 1.11 1.70 2.10
N ASP A 94 0.59 0.55 2.56
CA ASP A 94 0.73 0.06 3.93
C ASP A 94 1.89 -0.94 4.10
N ALA A 95 2.54 -1.37 3.02
CA ALA A 95 3.60 -2.39 3.10
C ALA A 95 4.83 -1.92 3.89
N GLY A 96 5.01 -0.61 4.09
CA GLY A 96 6.02 -0.05 4.97
C GLY A 96 5.81 -0.33 6.46
N LEU A 97 4.64 -0.86 6.86
CA LEU A 97 4.34 -1.31 8.22
C LEU A 97 5.00 -2.64 8.58
N ALA A 98 5.58 -3.34 7.61
CA ALA A 98 6.39 -4.53 7.89
C ALA A 98 7.84 -4.11 8.09
N ALA A 99 8.48 -4.53 9.19
CA ALA A 99 9.87 -4.19 9.47
C ALA A 99 10.84 -4.73 8.40
N VAL A 100 10.49 -5.83 7.74
CA VAL A 100 11.23 -6.38 6.58
C VAL A 100 11.25 -5.44 5.38
N SER A 101 10.30 -4.50 5.30
CA SER A 101 10.23 -3.44 4.29
C SER A 101 11.23 -2.30 4.53
N VAL A 102 11.87 -2.26 5.70
CA VAL A 102 12.98 -1.33 6.00
C VAL A 102 14.30 -1.88 5.48
N GLU A 103 15.13 -1.04 4.86
CA GLU A 103 16.48 -1.44 4.45
C GLU A 103 17.33 -1.77 5.68
N GLY A 104 17.98 -2.94 5.68
CA GLY A 104 18.67 -3.48 6.86
C GLY A 104 17.74 -4.08 7.94
N GLY A 105 16.41 -4.05 7.73
CA GLY A 105 15.42 -4.67 8.60
C GLY A 105 15.41 -4.12 10.03
N THR A 106 14.99 -4.94 10.98
CA THR A 106 14.90 -4.58 12.41
C THR A 106 16.22 -4.09 13.00
N ASN A 107 17.35 -4.61 12.54
CA ASN A 107 18.67 -4.16 13.00
C ASN A 107 18.92 -2.68 12.67
N ALA A 108 18.54 -2.24 11.47
CA ALA A 108 18.65 -0.83 11.08
C ALA A 108 17.70 0.05 11.91
N ILE A 109 16.47 -0.42 12.14
CA ILE A 109 15.48 0.28 12.97
C ILE A 109 16.03 0.48 14.39
N TYR A 110 16.43 -0.60 15.06
CA TYR A 110 16.89 -0.57 16.46
C TYR A 110 18.19 0.21 16.67
N SER A 111 19.01 0.33 15.62
CA SER A 111 20.24 1.10 15.66
C SER A 111 20.03 2.59 15.38
N SER A 112 18.83 2.99 14.92
CA SER A 112 18.52 4.40 14.64
C SER A 112 18.31 5.20 15.93
N SER A 113 18.76 6.46 15.93
CA SER A 113 18.54 7.37 17.07
C SER A 113 17.05 7.63 17.30
N GLU A 114 16.28 7.76 16.21
CA GLU A 114 14.85 8.02 16.24
C GLU A 114 14.09 6.88 16.95
N PHE A 115 14.41 5.63 16.66
CA PHE A 115 13.85 4.48 17.40
C PHE A 115 14.24 4.50 18.88
N GLN A 116 15.50 4.80 19.20
CA GLN A 116 15.98 4.85 20.58
C GLN A 116 15.29 5.94 21.40
N ASP A 117 15.01 7.09 20.79
CA ASP A 117 14.26 8.19 21.39
C ASP A 117 12.80 7.79 21.63
N ILE A 118 12.15 7.16 20.65
CA ILE A 118 10.79 6.60 20.80
C ILE A 118 10.76 5.59 21.94
N GLU A 119 11.69 4.63 21.97
CA GLU A 119 11.76 3.61 23.02
C GLU A 119 11.98 4.23 24.41
N ALA A 120 12.86 5.24 24.52
CA ALA A 120 13.09 5.97 25.77
C ALA A 120 11.85 6.74 26.25
N SER A 121 11.07 7.32 25.32
CA SER A 121 9.83 8.05 25.64
C SER A 121 8.76 7.15 26.28
N LEU A 122 8.82 5.84 26.02
CA LEU A 122 7.92 4.82 26.54
C LEU A 122 8.43 4.18 27.85
N SER A 123 9.30 4.87 28.58
CA SER A 123 9.90 4.39 29.86
C SER A 123 8.89 3.99 30.94
N SER A 124 7.63 4.46 30.85
CA SER A 124 6.53 4.08 31.73
C SER A 124 6.07 2.61 31.56
N LEU A 125 6.35 1.99 30.42
CA LEU A 125 6.16 0.55 30.21
C LEU A 125 7.30 -0.20 30.92
N SER A 126 6.97 -0.87 32.02
CA SER A 126 7.97 -1.56 32.87
C SER A 126 8.63 -2.76 32.20
N GLU A 127 7.88 -3.48 31.36
CA GLU A 127 8.38 -4.64 30.62
C GLU A 127 9.16 -4.20 29.37
N PRO A 128 10.48 -4.51 29.27
CA PRO A 128 11.31 -4.07 28.14
C PRO A 128 10.82 -4.59 26.78
N SER A 129 10.29 -5.82 26.72
CA SER A 129 9.75 -6.40 25.49
C SER A 129 8.53 -5.64 24.97
N HIS A 130 7.57 -5.33 25.86
CA HIS A 130 6.39 -4.53 25.49
C HIS A 130 6.77 -3.12 25.08
N ARG A 131 7.75 -2.51 25.77
CA ARG A 131 8.27 -1.19 25.41
C ARG A 131 8.84 -1.19 24.00
N ARG A 132 9.67 -2.19 23.68
CA ARG A 132 10.29 -2.35 22.35
C ARG A 132 9.26 -2.58 21.25
N ALA A 133 8.27 -3.44 21.48
CA ALA A 133 7.19 -3.69 20.53
C ALA A 133 6.35 -2.43 20.27
N ALA A 134 6.01 -1.68 21.33
CA ALA A 134 5.30 -0.41 21.20
C ALA A 134 6.14 0.66 20.46
N ALA A 135 7.44 0.70 20.69
CA ALA A 135 8.36 1.58 19.97
C ALA A 135 8.47 1.20 18.48
N LEU A 136 8.55 -0.10 18.17
CA LEU A 136 8.59 -0.60 16.80
C LEU A 136 7.31 -0.24 16.04
N PHE A 137 6.16 -0.48 16.66
CA PHE A 137 4.88 -0.08 16.09
C PHE A 137 4.83 1.43 15.82
N THR A 138 5.24 2.26 16.78
CA THR A 138 5.25 3.72 16.62
C THR A 138 6.14 4.16 15.47
N TYR A 139 7.38 3.66 15.43
CA TYR A 139 8.33 3.94 14.37
C TYR A 139 7.76 3.55 12.99
N LEU A 140 7.28 2.32 12.84
CA LEU A 140 6.71 1.86 11.56
C LEU A 140 5.49 2.70 11.16
N ARG A 141 4.62 3.07 12.09
CA ARG A 141 3.46 3.92 11.80
C ARG A 141 3.85 5.33 11.35
N GLU A 142 4.91 5.91 11.88
CA GLU A 142 5.37 7.23 11.48
C GLU A 142 6.09 7.20 10.11
N HIS A 143 6.82 6.11 9.82
CA HIS A 143 7.66 6.04 8.62
C HIS A 143 7.09 5.21 7.45
N HIS A 144 6.02 4.42 7.64
CA HIS A 144 5.57 3.45 6.62
C HIS A 144 5.30 4.07 5.24
N ALA A 145 4.64 5.23 5.19
CA ALA A 145 4.37 5.90 3.92
C ALA A 145 5.68 6.27 3.19
N LYS A 146 6.71 6.68 3.94
CA LYS A 146 8.02 6.99 3.37
C LYS A 146 8.76 5.73 2.91
N ILE A 147 8.70 4.67 3.71
CA ILE A 147 9.28 3.37 3.37
C ILE A 147 8.63 2.84 2.08
N ALA A 148 7.30 2.88 2.00
CA ALA A 148 6.50 2.46 0.85
C ALA A 148 6.97 3.09 -0.46
N SER A 149 7.41 4.35 -0.43
CA SER A 149 7.80 5.09 -1.63
C SER A 149 9.05 4.56 -2.33
N THR A 150 9.84 3.75 -1.63
CA THR A 150 11.07 3.14 -2.14
C THR A 150 10.92 1.66 -2.52
N LEU A 151 9.79 1.03 -2.18
CA LEU A 151 9.68 -0.43 -2.23
C LEU A 151 9.76 -1.01 -3.63
N LEU A 152 9.23 -0.32 -4.65
CA LEU A 152 9.29 -0.83 -6.01
C LEU A 152 10.67 -0.69 -6.65
N THR A 153 11.51 0.21 -6.16
CA THR A 153 12.89 0.39 -6.63
C THR A 153 13.91 -0.37 -5.78
N ARG A 154 13.50 -0.86 -4.60
CA ARG A 154 14.32 -1.65 -3.71
C ARG A 154 14.57 -3.05 -4.28
N THR A 155 15.74 -3.58 -3.93
CA THR A 155 16.18 -4.92 -4.29
C THR A 155 16.31 -5.81 -3.05
N TRP A 156 15.92 -7.06 -3.20
CA TRP A 156 16.24 -8.15 -2.27
C TRP A 156 17.21 -9.12 -2.94
N LYS A 157 18.09 -9.75 -2.15
CA LYS A 157 19.07 -10.71 -2.66
C LYS A 157 18.62 -12.12 -2.39
N ASN A 158 18.65 -12.97 -3.41
CA ASN A 158 18.57 -14.41 -3.20
C ASN A 158 19.81 -14.88 -2.42
N PRO A 159 19.65 -15.56 -1.28
CA PRO A 159 20.79 -15.93 -0.43
C PRO A 159 21.74 -16.94 -1.08
N VAL A 160 21.27 -17.73 -2.05
CA VAL A 160 22.06 -18.80 -2.69
C VAL A 160 22.89 -18.26 -3.86
N ASN A 161 22.25 -17.54 -4.78
CA ASN A 161 22.90 -17.12 -6.04
C ASN A 161 23.15 -15.60 -6.13
N GLN A 162 22.80 -14.83 -5.08
CA GLN A 162 22.97 -13.37 -5.00
C GLN A 162 22.23 -12.57 -6.09
N GLN A 163 21.28 -13.22 -6.77
CA GLN A 163 20.44 -12.58 -7.77
C GLN A 163 19.51 -11.55 -7.12
N ASP A 164 19.30 -10.45 -7.83
CA ASP A 164 18.35 -9.40 -7.48
C ASP A 164 16.91 -9.88 -7.69
N ILE A 165 16.08 -9.65 -6.68
CA ILE A 165 14.64 -9.89 -6.66
C ILE A 165 13.94 -8.55 -6.41
N PHE A 166 12.86 -8.30 -7.14
CA PHE A 166 12.11 -7.05 -7.05
C PHE A 166 10.64 -7.32 -6.76
N LEU A 167 9.94 -6.37 -6.12
CA LEU A 167 8.49 -6.47 -6.00
C LEU A 167 7.83 -6.41 -7.39
N LEU A 168 8.24 -5.45 -8.22
CA LEU A 168 7.83 -5.37 -9.63
C LEU A 168 8.96 -5.88 -10.51
N GLU A 169 8.88 -7.12 -10.97
CA GLU A 169 9.95 -7.78 -11.75
C GLU A 169 10.15 -7.19 -13.15
N ASP A 170 9.09 -6.71 -13.81
CA ASP A 170 9.19 -6.04 -15.12
C ASP A 170 10.05 -4.78 -15.00
N ALA A 171 11.29 -4.86 -15.48
CA ALA A 171 12.28 -3.79 -15.36
C ALA A 171 11.86 -2.51 -16.10
N GLY A 172 11.16 -2.63 -17.23
CA GLY A 172 10.68 -1.49 -18.00
C GLY A 172 9.60 -0.71 -17.26
N LEU A 173 8.60 -1.42 -16.72
CA LEU A 173 7.54 -0.81 -15.91
C LEU A 173 8.07 -0.29 -14.58
N ARG A 174 9.02 -1.00 -13.95
CA ARG A 174 9.69 -0.55 -12.72
C ARG A 174 10.46 0.75 -12.94
N SER A 175 11.25 0.83 -14.02
CA SER A 175 11.99 2.03 -14.37
C SER A 175 11.05 3.21 -14.70
N ALA A 176 9.98 2.96 -15.46
CA ALA A 176 9.06 4.01 -15.88
C ALA A 176 8.13 4.52 -14.77
N TYR A 177 7.62 3.61 -13.93
CA TYR A 177 6.54 3.92 -12.98
C TYR A 177 6.91 3.69 -11.50
N GLY A 178 8.04 3.08 -11.16
CA GLY A 178 8.41 2.77 -9.78
C GLY A 178 8.38 3.99 -8.86
N GLU A 179 9.05 5.07 -9.24
CA GLU A 179 9.03 6.34 -8.48
C GLU A 179 7.64 6.98 -8.45
N THR A 180 6.89 6.92 -9.56
CA THR A 180 5.54 7.48 -9.66
C THR A 180 4.59 6.78 -8.69
N ILE A 181 4.59 5.45 -8.70
CA ILE A 181 3.79 4.62 -7.80
C ILE A 181 4.22 4.87 -6.35
N GLY A 182 5.52 4.87 -6.08
CA GLY A 182 6.06 5.13 -4.74
C GLY A 182 5.63 6.49 -4.20
N ARG A 183 5.70 7.54 -5.02
CA ARG A 183 5.29 8.90 -4.65
C ARG A 183 3.77 9.00 -4.40
N ILE A 184 2.95 8.35 -5.22
CA ILE A 184 1.50 8.26 -5.00
C ILE A 184 1.20 7.53 -3.70
N ALA A 185 1.87 6.41 -3.43
CA ALA A 185 1.73 5.67 -2.18
C ALA A 185 2.15 6.53 -0.98
N GLU A 186 3.31 7.20 -1.00
CA GLU A 186 3.74 8.12 0.07
C GLU A 186 2.71 9.21 0.37
N SER A 187 2.03 9.67 -0.68
CA SER A 187 1.14 10.82 -0.60
C SER A 187 -0.06 10.63 0.31
N HIS A 188 -0.41 9.41 0.73
CA HIS A 188 -1.53 9.20 1.65
C HIS A 188 -1.31 9.80 3.04
N HIS A 189 -0.05 10.00 3.43
CA HIS A 189 0.36 10.67 4.67
C HIS A 189 0.67 12.16 4.50
N TRP A 190 0.60 12.71 3.28
CA TRP A 190 0.90 14.11 3.06
C TRP A 190 -0.25 15.05 3.44
N PRO A 191 0.03 16.31 3.80
CA PRO A 191 -0.98 17.37 3.81
C PRO A 191 -1.66 17.48 2.43
N PRO A 192 -2.97 17.78 2.35
CA PRO A 192 -3.66 17.91 1.06
C PRO A 192 -3.04 18.97 0.12
N SER A 193 -2.45 20.03 0.68
CA SER A 193 -1.74 21.07 -0.08
C SER A 193 -0.58 20.54 -0.92
N ASP A 194 0.04 19.45 -0.47
CA ASP A 194 1.22 18.88 -1.12
C ASP A 194 0.85 18.05 -2.35
N LEU A 195 -0.41 17.61 -2.47
CA LEU A 195 -0.85 16.80 -3.61
C LEU A 195 -0.66 17.55 -4.92
N THR A 196 -1.20 18.76 -5.04
CA THR A 196 -1.06 19.56 -6.27
C THR A 196 0.31 20.21 -6.42
N ALA A 197 1.08 20.32 -5.33
CA ALA A 197 2.42 20.92 -5.35
C ALA A 197 3.52 19.93 -5.76
N LYS A 198 3.37 18.65 -5.40
CA LYS A 198 4.41 17.62 -5.58
C LYS A 198 4.03 16.53 -6.59
N LEU A 199 2.74 16.33 -6.87
CA LEU A 199 2.29 15.35 -7.86
C LEU A 199 2.05 16.02 -9.22
N ARG A 200 2.26 15.23 -10.27
CA ARG A 200 2.14 15.67 -11.65
C ARG A 200 0.75 15.37 -12.20
N SER A 201 0.11 16.36 -12.82
CA SER A 201 -1.18 16.18 -13.50
C SER A 201 -1.06 15.46 -14.84
N VAL A 202 0.15 15.44 -15.43
CA VAL A 202 0.46 14.76 -16.69
C VAL A 202 1.81 14.06 -16.57
N VAL A 203 1.81 12.75 -16.72
CA VAL A 203 3.00 11.90 -16.86
C VAL A 203 2.83 11.08 -18.14
N GLY A 204 3.85 11.05 -18.99
CA GLY A 204 3.82 10.26 -20.22
C GLY A 204 3.65 8.76 -19.93
N ALA A 205 3.13 8.03 -20.91
CA ALA A 205 3.11 6.57 -20.87
C ALA A 205 4.54 6.00 -20.81
N ALA A 206 4.68 4.83 -20.17
CA ALA A 206 5.93 4.07 -20.20
C ALA A 206 6.31 3.68 -21.65
N PRO A 207 7.61 3.42 -21.91
CA PRO A 207 8.02 2.86 -23.19
C PRO A 207 7.23 1.60 -23.54
N ASP A 208 6.90 1.47 -24.82
CA ASP A 208 6.12 0.36 -25.38
C ASP A 208 4.66 0.26 -24.87
N LEU A 209 4.14 1.34 -24.26
CA LEU A 209 2.70 1.51 -24.01
C LEU A 209 2.12 2.59 -24.93
N PRO A 210 0.80 2.57 -25.19
CA PRO A 210 0.13 3.59 -26.00
C PRO A 210 0.28 5.00 -25.40
N ASN A 211 0.55 6.00 -26.25
CA ASN A 211 0.82 7.38 -25.81
C ASN A 211 -0.38 8.03 -25.10
N GLU A 212 -1.59 7.54 -25.35
CA GLU A 212 -2.84 7.95 -24.70
C GLU A 212 -2.97 7.41 -23.26
N TRP A 213 -2.14 6.45 -22.85
CA TRP A 213 -2.15 5.91 -21.47
C TRP A 213 -1.29 6.77 -20.53
N GLN A 214 -1.48 8.09 -20.60
CA GLN A 214 -0.85 9.06 -19.71
C GLN A 214 -1.41 8.94 -18.30
N LEU A 215 -0.62 9.32 -17.30
CA LEU A 215 -1.04 9.30 -15.91
C LEU A 215 -1.38 10.71 -15.43
N ASN A 216 -2.36 10.78 -14.55
CA ASN A 216 -2.55 11.92 -13.66
C ASN A 216 -2.32 11.46 -12.20
N GLU A 217 -1.17 11.79 -11.63
CA GLU A 217 -0.79 11.35 -10.29
C GLU A 217 -1.74 11.90 -9.21
N VAL A 218 -2.19 13.16 -9.36
CA VAL A 218 -3.13 13.80 -8.42
C VAL A 218 -4.45 13.02 -8.37
N LYS A 219 -4.98 12.68 -9.55
CA LYS A 219 -6.23 11.91 -9.70
C LYS A 219 -6.12 10.54 -9.03
N ILE A 220 -5.02 9.82 -9.26
CA ILE A 220 -4.80 8.49 -8.68
C ILE A 220 -4.63 8.60 -7.15
N ALA A 221 -3.85 9.57 -6.68
CA ALA A 221 -3.62 9.79 -5.26
C ALA A 221 -4.90 10.15 -4.51
N LEU A 222 -5.76 11.01 -5.08
CA LEU A 222 -7.06 11.34 -4.48
C LEU A 222 -7.93 10.10 -4.34
N LEU A 223 -8.01 9.24 -5.37
CA LEU A 223 -8.79 8.01 -5.29
C LEU A 223 -8.26 7.07 -4.21
N LEU A 224 -6.94 6.85 -4.16
CA LEU A 224 -6.29 6.02 -3.13
C LEU A 224 -6.62 6.54 -1.73
N ARG A 225 -6.42 7.83 -1.50
CA ARG A 225 -6.65 8.48 -0.19
C ARG A 225 -8.10 8.41 0.25
N CYS A 226 -9.03 8.64 -0.67
CA CYS A 226 -10.46 8.54 -0.37
C CYS A 226 -10.85 7.09 -0.08
N ALA A 227 -10.33 6.11 -0.83
CA ALA A 227 -10.64 4.70 -0.61
C ALA A 227 -10.09 4.19 0.73
N ASP A 228 -8.85 4.53 1.07
CA ASP A 228 -8.24 4.15 2.35
C ASP A 228 -9.00 4.77 3.53
N ALA A 229 -9.26 6.09 3.48
CA ALA A 229 -10.01 6.77 4.53
C ALA A 229 -11.46 6.26 4.68
N ALA A 230 -12.07 5.77 3.60
CA ALA A 230 -13.43 5.24 3.61
C ALA A 230 -13.51 3.75 4.00
N HIS A 231 -12.39 3.06 4.19
CA HIS A 231 -12.38 1.65 4.61
C HIS A 231 -12.61 1.49 6.11
N ILE A 232 -13.80 1.90 6.55
CA ILE A 232 -14.22 1.88 7.95
C ILE A 232 -15.15 0.70 8.26
N ASP A 233 -15.35 -0.27 7.36
CA ASP A 233 -16.28 -1.37 7.61
C ASP A 233 -15.65 -2.57 8.37
N GLY A 234 -16.47 -3.58 8.65
CA GLY A 234 -16.07 -4.77 9.41
C GLY A 234 -14.99 -5.64 8.74
N ARG A 235 -14.63 -5.40 7.47
CA ARG A 235 -13.47 -6.05 6.82
C ARG A 235 -12.15 -5.47 7.29
N ARG A 236 -12.10 -4.19 7.68
CA ARG A 236 -10.93 -3.56 8.30
C ARG A 236 -10.79 -3.95 9.76
N ALA A 237 -11.91 -4.09 10.47
CA ALA A 237 -11.95 -4.39 11.91
C ALA A 237 -13.09 -5.36 12.28
N PRO A 238 -12.93 -6.69 12.07
CA PRO A 238 -13.98 -7.65 12.38
C PRO A 238 -14.27 -7.75 13.87
N LEU A 239 -15.55 -7.69 14.25
CA LEU A 239 -15.99 -7.65 15.65
C LEU A 239 -15.47 -8.83 16.49
N PHE A 240 -15.47 -10.05 15.93
CA PHE A 240 -14.99 -11.22 16.66
C PHE A 240 -13.48 -11.17 16.89
N GLN A 241 -12.70 -10.67 15.92
CA GLN A 241 -11.26 -10.47 16.10
C GLN A 241 -10.98 -9.38 17.14
N TYR A 242 -11.76 -8.29 17.15
CA TYR A 242 -11.67 -7.26 18.18
C TYR A 242 -11.89 -7.83 19.58
N ALA A 243 -12.94 -8.65 19.75
CA ALA A 243 -13.26 -9.29 21.04
C ALA A 243 -12.16 -10.25 21.52
N LEU A 244 -11.49 -10.95 20.60
CA LEU A 244 -10.37 -11.85 20.93
C LEU A 244 -9.07 -11.09 21.24
N ARG A 245 -8.74 -10.05 20.46
CA ARG A 245 -7.49 -9.29 20.59
C ARG A 245 -7.49 -8.35 21.79
N GLN A 246 -8.64 -7.82 22.17
CA GLN A 246 -8.78 -6.84 23.26
C GLN A 246 -7.72 -5.72 23.21
N PRO A 247 -7.60 -5.01 22.07
CA PRO A 247 -6.57 -4.00 21.88
C PRO A 247 -6.71 -2.89 22.93
N LYS A 248 -5.60 -2.20 23.21
CA LYS A 248 -5.53 -1.08 24.17
C LYS A 248 -4.84 0.12 23.53
N GLY A 249 -5.03 1.31 24.12
CA GLY A 249 -4.34 2.52 23.69
C GLY A 249 -4.65 2.91 22.25
N LEU A 250 -3.62 3.28 21.49
CA LEU A 250 -3.77 3.73 20.09
C LEU A 250 -4.44 2.67 19.20
N SER A 251 -4.08 1.40 19.37
CA SER A 251 -4.69 0.30 18.62
C SER A 251 -6.20 0.23 18.87
N ASP A 252 -6.67 0.36 20.11
CA ASP A 252 -8.11 0.36 20.43
C ASP A 252 -8.86 1.49 19.69
N ASN A 253 -8.25 2.68 19.56
CA ASN A 253 -8.84 3.78 18.80
C ASN A 253 -9.06 3.40 17.33
N HIS A 254 -8.08 2.78 16.68
CA HIS A 254 -8.21 2.30 15.29
C HIS A 254 -9.30 1.23 15.16
N TRP A 255 -9.35 0.32 16.12
CA TRP A 255 -10.35 -0.75 16.16
C TRP A 255 -11.74 -0.28 16.52
N ARG A 256 -11.95 0.83 17.22
CA ARG A 256 -13.30 1.38 17.48
C ARG A 256 -13.76 2.23 16.32
N TRP A 257 -12.89 3.08 15.78
CA TRP A 257 -13.24 4.03 14.74
C TRP A 257 -13.82 3.38 13.48
N CYS A 258 -13.31 2.19 13.11
CA CYS A 258 -13.88 1.42 12.01
C CYS A 258 -15.29 0.87 12.34
N PRO A 259 -15.49 -0.09 13.26
CA PRO A 259 -16.77 -0.73 13.49
C PRO A 259 -17.86 0.17 14.08
N THR A 260 -17.54 1.28 14.77
CA THR A 260 -18.58 2.16 15.34
C THR A 260 -19.22 3.11 14.33
N ALA A 261 -18.68 3.26 13.12
CA ALA A 261 -19.24 4.19 12.13
C ALA A 261 -20.65 3.78 11.62
N TRP A 262 -21.09 2.54 11.88
CA TRP A 262 -22.37 2.00 11.43
C TRP A 262 -23.22 1.38 12.56
N CYS A 263 -22.79 1.54 13.81
CA CYS A 263 -23.51 1.06 14.98
C CYS A 263 -23.92 2.23 15.87
N ASN A 264 -24.85 3.05 15.38
CA ASN A 264 -25.82 3.84 16.15
C ASN A 264 -27.02 4.17 15.28
#